data_AF-A0A2M6WHC7-F1
#
_entry.id   AF-A0A2M6WHC7-F1
#
_cell.length_a   1.000
_cell.length_b   1.000
_cell.length_c   1.000
_cell.angle_alpha   90.00
_cell.angle_beta   90.00
_cell.angle_gamma   90.00
#
_symmetry.space_group_name_H-M   'P 1'
#
loop_
_entity.id
_entity.type
_entity.pdbx_description
1 polymer ?
#
loop_
_entity_poly.entity_id
_entity_poly.type
_entity_poly.pdbx_seq_one_letter_code
_entity_poly.pdbx_strand_id
1 'polypeptide(L)'
;MAIVLKKRKRSINWFGLGSVAFVFIFLTVAAYYLFFAPSPKFEAIIPPALLEANDLTNIQFVAPETIINDQKFTRLRPYADDPGVGVLGRPNPFLPTQIELELTP
;
A
#
# COMPACT_ATOMS: atom_id res chain seq x y z
N MET A 1 18.45 -2.71 -78.76
CA MET A 1 19.18 -3.19 -77.57
C MET A 1 18.26 -3.00 -76.36
N ALA A 2 18.01 -4.02 -75.54
CA ALA A 2 17.09 -3.94 -74.40
C ALA A 2 17.86 -4.08 -73.09
N ILE A 3 17.65 -3.14 -72.16
CA ILE A 3 18.28 -3.15 -70.83
C ILE A 3 17.33 -3.88 -69.88
N VAL A 4 17.76 -5.04 -69.39
CA VAL A 4 16.97 -5.85 -68.45
C VAL A 4 17.29 -5.41 -67.02
N LEU A 5 16.38 -4.65 -66.41
CA LEU A 5 16.46 -4.26 -65.00
C LEU A 5 16.09 -5.45 -64.11
N LYS A 6 17.10 -6.19 -63.64
CA LYS A 6 16.91 -7.20 -62.57
C LYS A 6 16.56 -6.48 -61.26
N LYS A 7 15.26 -6.44 -60.91
CA LYS A 7 14.81 -6.04 -59.57
C LYS A 7 15.40 -7.02 -58.55
N ARG A 8 16.27 -6.52 -57.67
CA ARG A 8 16.84 -7.30 -56.57
C ARG A 8 15.71 -7.61 -55.58
N LYS A 9 15.14 -8.82 -55.65
CA LYS A 9 14.18 -9.29 -54.66
C LYS A 9 14.97 -9.61 -53.39
N ARG A 10 14.96 -8.69 -52.42
CA ARG A 10 15.55 -8.93 -51.10
C ARG A 10 14.71 -10.01 -50.41
N SER A 11 15.20 -11.24 -50.41
CA SER A 11 14.59 -12.33 -49.65
C SER A 11 14.87 -12.09 -48.17
N ILE A 12 13.81 -11.92 -47.39
CA ILE A 12 13.91 -11.90 -45.93
C ILE A 12 14.28 -13.31 -45.46
N ASN A 13 15.33 -13.39 -44.64
CA ASN A 13 15.72 -14.64 -44.00
C ASN A 13 14.81 -14.89 -42.79
N TRP A 14 13.70 -15.59 -43.02
CA TRP A 14 12.72 -15.94 -41.99
C TRP A 14 13.33 -16.76 -40.84
N PHE A 15 14.34 -17.58 -41.12
CA PHE A 15 15.05 -18.35 -40.10
C PHE A 15 15.86 -17.43 -39.17
N GLY A 16 16.57 -16.47 -39.74
CA GLY A 16 17.30 -15.46 -38.97
C GLY A 16 16.37 -14.60 -38.12
N LEU A 17 15.21 -14.22 -38.66
CA LEU A 17 14.19 -13.46 -37.92
C LEU A 17 13.62 -14.27 -36.74
N GLY A 18 13.33 -15.55 -36.96
CA GLY A 18 12.85 -16.46 -35.92
C GLY A 18 13.86 -16.64 -34.78
N SER A 19 15.14 -16.77 -35.11
CA SER A 19 16.21 -16.90 -34.11
C SER A 19 16.30 -15.65 -33.23
N VAL A 20 16.23 -14.46 -33.81
CA VAL A 20 16.27 -13.20 -33.04
C VAL A 20 15.04 -13.06 -32.16
N ALA A 21 13.86 -13.39 -32.68
CA ALA A 21 12.61 -13.36 -31.90
C ALA A 21 12.67 -14.35 -30.72
N PHE A 22 13.20 -15.55 -30.92
CA PHE A 22 13.35 -16.55 -29.88
C PHE A 22 14.25 -16.06 -28.73
N VAL A 23 15.40 -15.47 -29.05
CA VAL A 23 16.31 -14.89 -28.03
C VAL A 23 15.62 -13.80 -27.23
N PHE A 24 14.88 -12.91 -27.90
CA PHE A 24 14.11 -11.85 -27.23
C PHE A 24 13.05 -12.40 -26.29
N ILE A 25 12.27 -13.38 -26.74
CA ILE A 25 11.23 -14.02 -25.92
C ILE A 25 11.88 -14.69 -24.70
N PHE A 26 12.95 -15.46 -24.90
CA PHE A 26 13.65 -16.15 -23.83
C PHE A 26 14.17 -15.17 -22.76
N LEU A 27 14.80 -14.08 -23.19
CA LEU A 27 15.33 -13.07 -22.28
C LEU A 27 14.22 -12.38 -21.46
N THR A 28 13.10 -12.08 -22.12
CA THR A 28 11.94 -11.43 -21.48
C THR A 28 11.30 -12.35 -20.45
N VAL A 29 11.13 -13.63 -20.79
CA VAL A 29 10.61 -14.65 -19.86
C VAL A 29 11.56 -14.84 -18.68
N ALA A 30 12.86 -14.96 -18.92
CA ALA A 30 13.85 -15.11 -17.86
C ALA A 30 13.84 -13.92 -16.90
N ALA A 31 13.81 -12.70 -17.41
CA ALA A 31 13.69 -11.49 -16.58
C ALA A 31 12.38 -11.47 -15.80
N TYR A 32 11.26 -11.81 -16.44
CA TYR A 32 9.97 -11.89 -15.75
C TYR A 32 10.00 -12.87 -14.58
N TYR A 33 10.52 -14.08 -14.80
CA TYR A 33 10.63 -15.07 -13.71
C TYR A 33 11.60 -14.64 -12.61
N LEU A 34 12.70 -13.95 -12.96
CA LEU A 34 13.67 -13.52 -11.96
C LEU A 34 13.11 -12.43 -11.02
N PHE A 35 12.31 -11.50 -11.55
CA PHE A 35 11.84 -10.35 -10.79
C PHE A 35 10.41 -10.48 -10.28
N PHE A 36 9.55 -11.21 -11.00
CA PHE A 36 8.10 -11.24 -10.76
C PHE A 36 7.56 -12.63 -10.47
N ALA A 37 8.35 -13.71 -10.61
CA ALA A 37 7.88 -14.99 -10.12
C ALA A 37 7.70 -14.91 -8.60
N PRO A 38 6.58 -15.41 -8.06
CA PRO A 38 6.40 -15.48 -6.63
C PRO A 38 7.50 -16.36 -6.07
N SER A 39 8.46 -15.75 -5.36
CA SER A 39 9.39 -16.52 -4.56
C SER A 39 8.54 -17.29 -3.54
N PRO A 40 8.82 -18.59 -3.29
CA PRO A 40 8.30 -19.22 -2.11
C PRO A 40 8.72 -18.31 -0.96
N LYS A 41 7.73 -17.67 -0.33
CA LYS A 41 7.95 -16.85 0.85
C LYS A 41 8.74 -17.77 1.76
N PHE A 42 10.01 -17.45 2.00
CA PHE A 42 10.75 -18.10 3.07
C PHE A 42 9.77 -18.07 4.25
N GLU A 43 9.53 -19.23 4.85
CA GLU A 43 8.94 -19.26 6.19
C GLU A 43 9.88 -18.42 7.04
N ALA A 44 9.62 -17.11 7.07
CA ALA A 44 10.23 -16.22 8.00
C ALA A 44 9.84 -16.87 9.32
N ILE A 45 10.85 -17.33 10.06
CA ILE A 45 10.68 -17.71 11.45
C ILE A 45 10.29 -16.39 12.11
N ILE A 46 9.01 -16.05 12.06
CA ILE A 46 8.48 -14.81 12.59
C ILE A 46 8.67 -14.96 14.10
N PRO A 47 9.47 -14.09 14.74
CA PRO A 47 9.62 -14.16 16.18
C PRO A 47 8.23 -14.03 16.81
N PRO A 48 7.91 -14.81 17.85
CA PRO A 48 6.57 -14.90 18.43
C PRO A 48 5.94 -13.54 18.76
N ALA A 49 6.77 -12.54 19.11
CA ALA A 49 6.34 -11.16 19.34
C ALA A 49 5.66 -10.47 18.12
N LEU A 50 6.03 -10.83 16.88
CA LEU A 50 5.42 -10.29 15.66
C LEU A 50 4.15 -11.07 15.25
N LEU A 51 4.02 -12.33 15.69
CA LEU A 51 2.76 -13.09 15.57
C LEU A 51 1.68 -12.48 16.46
N GLU A 52 2.02 -12.18 17.72
CA GLU A 52 1.11 -11.53 18.67
C GLU A 52 0.64 -10.16 18.17
N ALA A 53 1.54 -9.36 17.59
CA ALA A 53 1.18 -8.05 17.02
C ALA A 53 0.22 -8.16 15.83
N ASN A 54 0.32 -9.22 15.02
CA ASN A 54 -0.56 -9.46 13.88
C ASN A 54 -1.94 -10.03 14.30
N ASP A 55 -1.97 -10.81 15.38
CA ASP A 55 -3.21 -11.24 16.02
C ASP A 55 -3.96 -10.04 16.66
N LEU A 56 -3.22 -9.05 17.18
CA LEU A 56 -3.77 -7.81 17.73
C LEU A 56 -4.25 -6.82 16.66
N THR A 57 -3.81 -6.91 15.41
CA THR A 57 -4.32 -6.07 14.31
C THR A 57 -5.49 -6.71 13.56
N ASN A 58 -5.72 -8.01 13.76
CA ASN A 58 -6.88 -8.73 13.23
C ASN A 58 -8.11 -8.65 14.17
N ILE A 59 -8.23 -7.57 14.93
CA ILE A 59 -9.50 -7.19 15.55
C ILE A 59 -10.41 -6.77 14.40
N GLN A 60 -11.28 -7.68 14.00
CA GLN A 60 -12.45 -7.34 13.20
C GLN A 60 -13.17 -6.22 13.97
N PHE A 61 -13.20 -5.02 13.41
CA PHE A 61 -13.95 -3.91 13.98
C PHE A 61 -15.40 -4.37 14.11
N VAL A 62 -15.79 -4.75 15.32
CA VAL A 62 -17.15 -5.20 15.61
C VAL A 62 -18.05 -3.99 15.38
N ALA A 63 -19.00 -4.11 14.45
CA ALA A 63 -19.89 -3.02 14.10
C ALA A 63 -20.62 -2.54 15.37
N PRO A 64 -20.59 -1.23 15.72
CA PRO A 64 -21.10 -0.73 16.99
C PRO A 64 -22.56 -1.13 17.27
N GLU A 65 -23.39 -1.28 16.23
CA GLU A 65 -24.76 -1.77 16.32
C GLU A 65 -24.88 -3.15 16.99
N THR A 66 -23.88 -4.02 16.85
CA THR A 66 -23.92 -5.37 17.44
C THR A 66 -23.66 -5.37 18.94
N ILE A 67 -22.92 -4.36 19.44
CA ILE A 67 -22.60 -4.22 20.86
C ILE A 67 -23.72 -3.46 21.57
N ILE A 68 -24.25 -2.39 20.96
CA ILE A 68 -25.31 -1.56 21.57
C ILE A 68 -26.61 -2.34 21.78
N ASN A 69 -26.88 -3.31 20.89
CA ASN A 69 -28.07 -4.17 20.98
C ASN A 69 -27.85 -5.45 21.83
N ASP A 70 -26.64 -5.71 22.35
CA ASP A 70 -26.40 -6.85 23.23
C ASP A 70 -27.03 -6.59 24.60
N GLN A 71 -27.88 -7.52 25.05
CA GLN A 71 -28.51 -7.49 26.35
C GLN A 71 -27.50 -7.37 27.51
N LYS A 72 -26.26 -7.87 27.32
CA LYS A 72 -25.17 -7.70 28.29
C LYS A 72 -24.71 -6.25 28.39
N PHE A 73 -24.61 -5.56 27.26
CA PHE A 73 -24.23 -4.15 27.21
C PHE A 73 -25.32 -3.25 27.82
N THR A 74 -26.60 -3.52 27.53
CA THR A 74 -27.72 -2.76 28.11
C THR A 74 -27.84 -2.91 29.64
N ARG A 75 -27.34 -4.03 30.20
CA ARG A 75 -27.36 -4.28 31.65
C ARG A 75 -26.23 -3.58 32.40
N LEU A 76 -25.19 -3.12 31.71
CA LEU A 76 -24.13 -2.33 32.33
C LEU A 76 -24.70 -0.95 32.66
N ARG A 77 -24.96 -0.70 33.94
CA ARG A 77 -25.26 0.67 34.38
C ARG A 77 -23.99 1.50 34.25
N PRO A 78 -24.03 2.66 33.57
CA PRO A 78 -22.94 3.60 33.68
C PRO A 78 -22.86 4.05 35.15
N TYR A 79 -21.73 3.76 35.79
CA TYR A 79 -21.40 4.25 37.14
C TYR A 79 -20.61 5.57 37.07
N ALA A 80 -20.38 6.11 35.88
CA ALA A 80 -19.78 7.41 35.70
C ALA A 80 -20.89 8.47 35.79
N ASP A 81 -20.69 9.45 36.67
CA ASP A 81 -21.48 10.69 36.63
C ASP A 81 -21.31 11.36 35.27
N ASP A 82 -22.32 12.10 34.83
CA ASP A 82 -22.22 12.92 33.63
C ASP A 82 -20.96 13.79 33.71
N PRO A 83 -20.16 13.90 32.63
CA PRO A 83 -18.96 14.72 32.65
C PRO A 83 -19.36 16.16 32.97
N GLY A 84 -19.05 16.60 34.18
CA GLY A 84 -19.20 17.99 34.58
C GLY A 84 -18.35 18.88 33.68
N VAL A 85 -18.80 20.11 33.47
CA VAL A 85 -17.99 21.15 32.83
C VAL A 85 -16.80 21.52 33.73
N GLY A 86 -15.77 20.68 33.72
CA GLY A 86 -14.47 21.03 34.24
C GLY A 86 -13.78 22.03 33.31
N VAL A 87 -12.84 22.81 33.84
CA VAL A 87 -11.94 23.62 32.99
C VAL A 87 -11.06 22.65 32.21
N LEU A 88 -11.43 22.39 30.95
CA LEU A 88 -10.68 21.51 30.07
C LEU A 88 -9.37 22.18 29.64
N GLY A 89 -8.26 21.60 30.08
CA GLY A 89 -6.93 21.88 29.55
C GLY A 89 -6.23 23.13 30.10
N ARG A 90 -4.91 23.16 29.89
CA ARG A 90 -4.08 24.36 30.08
C ARG A 90 -4.16 25.21 28.81
N PRO A 91 -4.05 26.56 28.92
CA PRO A 91 -3.96 27.41 27.74
C PRO A 91 -2.80 26.97 26.85
N ASN A 92 -3.04 26.94 25.53
CA ASN A 92 -2.08 26.48 24.54
C ASN A 92 -0.83 27.38 24.55
N PRO A 93 0.37 26.86 24.89
CA PRO A 93 1.60 27.66 24.96
C PRO A 93 2.18 28.02 23.59
N PHE A 94 1.58 27.54 22.50
CA PHE A 94 1.97 27.86 21.13
C PHE A 94 1.05 28.89 20.46
N LEU A 95 0.12 29.48 21.22
CA LEU A 95 -0.53 30.68 20.72
C LEU A 95 0.56 31.75 20.58
N PRO A 96 0.77 32.31 19.38
CA PRO A 96 1.69 33.40 19.22
C PRO A 96 1.18 34.52 20.12
N THR A 97 1.91 34.81 21.18
CA THR A 97 1.74 36.03 21.95
C THR A 97 1.64 37.13 20.91
N GLN A 98 0.49 37.80 20.82
CA GLN A 98 0.34 38.93 19.94
C GLN A 98 1.37 39.93 20.43
N ILE A 99 2.53 39.93 19.76
CA ILE A 99 3.54 40.97 19.88
C ILE A 99 2.76 42.20 19.47
N GLU A 100 2.41 42.96 20.50
CA GLU A 100 2.04 44.35 20.50
C GLU A 100 2.69 45.02 19.29
N LEU A 101 1.91 45.17 18.21
CA LEU A 101 2.25 46.04 17.12
C LEU A 101 2.10 47.45 17.67
N GLU A 102 3.07 47.87 18.49
CA GLU A 102 3.46 49.27 18.60
C GLU A 102 3.93 49.71 17.21
N LEU A 103 2.97 50.12 16.40
CA LEU A 103 3.17 51.10 15.34
C LEU A 103 2.30 52.29 15.73
N THR A 104 2.82 53.07 16.67
CA THR A 104 2.48 54.49 16.80
C THR A 104 2.84 55.23 15.52
N PRO A 105 2.08 56.28 15.20
CA PRO A 105 2.67 57.60 15.01
C PRO A 105 2.55 58.45 16.28
#